data_AF-A0A0R2D4V4-F1
#
_entry.id   AF-A0A0R2D4V4-F1
#
_cell.length_a   1.000
_cell.length_b   1.000
_cell.length_c   1.000
_cell.angle_alpha   90.00
_cell.angle_beta   90.00
_cell.angle_gamma   90.00
#
_symmetry.space_group_name_H-M   'P 1'
#
loop_
_entity.id
_entity.type
_entity.pdbx_description
1 polymer ?
#
loop_
_entity_poly.entity_id
_entity_poly.type
_entity_poly.pdbx_seq_one_letter_code
_entity_poly.pdbx_strand_id
1 'polypeptide(L)'
;MTVQRLPQNTLIGEPTFNTALAQLLNNQPQSAEAQAILWAVLQRLQAKLNQQADLEIQPCFTSALQPNSSFWPLFSQVVQRAFPMGLGHTAQPELARMIHQLRYYFDVINVVYLRRRFPDAKNDWARLLAYDRWCHQQGLPVSQSAGARLHNKYDRQTGIPISAGWNIKRLYGFHVEFILDWAGNFLFIDPTHQQNPVPALINTSSFNYANRNDRQHMQLDVHFNSPAERHGRSKDPFQRRQLMPWVEAPKKRQIYQAYQRQFSYQWQRVTNS
;
A
#
# COMPACT_ATOMS: atom_id res chain seq x y z
N MET A 1 16.47 -28.72 8.74
CA MET A 1 15.21 -29.03 8.04
C MET A 1 15.23 -28.30 6.71
N THR A 2 15.03 -29.00 5.60
CA THR A 2 15.08 -28.45 4.25
C THR A 2 13.82 -27.62 4.05
N VAL A 3 13.93 -26.29 4.10
CA VAL A 3 12.81 -25.41 3.72
C VAL A 3 12.45 -25.78 2.29
N GLN A 4 11.24 -26.31 2.08
CA GLN A 4 10.69 -26.50 0.73
C GLN A 4 10.84 -25.16 0.00
N ARG A 5 11.61 -25.14 -1.08
CA ARG A 5 11.91 -23.87 -1.75
C ARG A 5 10.73 -23.44 -2.59
N LEU A 6 10.43 -22.15 -2.58
CA LEU A 6 9.50 -21.56 -3.54
C LEU A 6 9.93 -21.93 -4.97
N PRO A 7 8.98 -22.16 -5.90
CA PRO A 7 9.32 -22.62 -7.25
C PRO A 7 10.12 -21.54 -7.98
N GLN A 8 11.27 -21.90 -8.56
CA GLN A 8 12.20 -20.91 -9.14
C GLN A 8 11.73 -20.34 -10.49
N ASN A 9 10.91 -21.07 -11.25
CA ASN A 9 10.53 -20.71 -12.63
C ASN A 9 9.09 -20.19 -12.79
N THR A 10 8.38 -19.86 -11.70
CA THR A 10 6.96 -19.44 -11.72
C THR A 10 6.76 -17.99 -11.29
N LEU A 11 6.07 -17.15 -12.05
CA LEU A 11 5.91 -15.74 -11.64
C LEU A 11 5.21 -15.62 -10.28
N ILE A 12 5.59 -14.61 -9.49
CA ILE A 12 4.94 -14.36 -8.19
C ILE A 12 3.47 -14.04 -8.42
N GLY A 13 2.59 -14.70 -7.67
CA GLY A 13 1.14 -14.54 -7.78
C GLY A 13 0.47 -15.55 -8.72
N GLU A 14 1.22 -16.38 -9.45
CA GLU A 14 0.65 -17.50 -10.21
C GLU A 14 0.10 -18.59 -9.28
N PRO A 15 -0.87 -19.41 -9.75
CA PRO A 15 -1.44 -20.49 -8.95
C PRO A 15 -0.38 -21.43 -8.34
N THR A 16 0.62 -21.84 -9.12
CA THR A 16 1.71 -22.71 -8.66
C THR A 16 2.55 -22.08 -7.55
N PHE A 17 2.89 -20.80 -7.69
CA PHE A 17 3.58 -20.04 -6.65
C PHE A 17 2.73 -19.92 -5.38
N ASN A 18 1.44 -19.57 -5.53
CA ASN A 18 0.53 -19.40 -4.41
C ASN A 18 0.29 -20.71 -3.66
N THR A 19 0.17 -21.84 -4.37
CA THR A 19 0.06 -23.18 -3.77
C THR A 19 1.31 -23.52 -2.96
N ALA A 20 2.51 -23.27 -3.50
CA ALA A 20 3.75 -23.51 -2.76
C ALA A 20 3.86 -22.61 -1.52
N LEU A 21 3.49 -21.33 -1.63
CA LEU A 21 3.46 -20.42 -0.49
C LEU A 21 2.47 -20.87 0.59
N ALA A 22 1.28 -21.33 0.18
CA ALA A 22 0.28 -21.88 1.10
C ALA A 22 0.79 -23.15 1.82
N GLN A 23 1.46 -24.06 1.11
CA GLN A 23 2.08 -25.24 1.71
C GLN A 23 3.12 -24.87 2.78
N LEU A 24 3.95 -23.87 2.50
CA LEU A 24 4.92 -23.37 3.49
C LEU A 24 4.24 -22.78 4.71
N LEU A 25 3.13 -22.06 4.55
CA LEU A 25 2.36 -21.50 5.66
C LEU A 25 1.63 -22.58 6.48
N ASN A 26 1.18 -23.66 5.85
CA ASN A 26 0.51 -24.78 6.52
C ASN A 26 1.44 -25.49 7.52
N ASN A 27 2.75 -25.44 7.28
CA ASN A 27 3.75 -25.96 8.21
C ASN A 27 3.96 -25.07 9.46
N GLN A 28 3.16 -23.99 9.61
CA GLN A 28 3.21 -23.04 10.73
C GLN A 28 4.64 -22.54 10.99
N PRO A 29 5.28 -21.89 10.00
CA PRO A 29 6.68 -21.53 10.09
C PRO A 29 6.91 -20.58 11.27
N GLN A 30 7.98 -20.83 12.01
CA GLN A 30 8.43 -19.90 13.04
C GLN A 30 8.92 -18.59 12.40
N SER A 31 9.12 -17.55 13.20
CA SER A 31 9.49 -16.22 12.70
C SER A 31 10.74 -16.24 11.81
N ALA A 32 11.77 -17.03 12.17
CA ALA A 32 12.99 -17.15 11.38
C ALA A 32 12.75 -17.80 10.02
N GLU A 33 11.88 -18.83 9.96
CA GLU A 33 11.52 -19.51 8.72
C GLU A 33 10.65 -18.61 7.83
N ALA A 34 9.70 -17.88 8.43
CA ALA A 34 8.91 -16.89 7.70
C ALA A 34 9.78 -15.75 7.15
N GLN A 35 10.79 -15.29 7.90
CA GLN A 35 11.78 -14.33 7.41
C GLN A 35 12.61 -14.89 6.24
N ALA A 36 13.00 -16.17 6.30
CA ALA A 36 13.68 -16.84 5.19
C ALA A 36 12.80 -16.93 3.93
N ILE A 37 11.49 -17.16 4.08
CA ILE A 37 10.54 -17.10 2.95
C ILE A 37 10.51 -15.70 2.34
N LEU A 38 10.44 -14.65 3.15
CA LEU A 38 10.45 -13.26 2.67
C LEU A 38 11.75 -12.92 1.93
N TRP A 39 12.89 -13.36 2.45
CA TRP A 39 14.18 -13.22 1.76
C TRP A 39 14.20 -13.94 0.41
N ALA A 40 13.65 -15.16 0.33
CA ALA A 40 13.57 -15.87 -0.94
C ALA A 40 12.71 -15.14 -1.98
N VAL A 41 11.60 -14.51 -1.54
CA VAL A 41 10.79 -13.65 -2.41
C VAL A 41 11.57 -12.41 -2.87
N LEU A 42 12.24 -11.72 -1.95
CA LEU A 42 13.03 -10.53 -2.26
C LEU A 42 14.22 -10.83 -3.17
N GLN A 43 14.91 -11.96 -2.97
CA GLN A 43 15.99 -12.42 -3.84
C GLN A 43 15.50 -12.63 -5.27
N ARG A 44 14.32 -13.22 -5.43
CA ARG A 44 13.69 -13.42 -6.74
C ARG A 44 13.33 -12.10 -7.42
N LEU A 45 12.95 -11.11 -6.63
CA LEU A 45 12.70 -9.74 -7.10
C LEU A 45 14.01 -8.96 -7.32
N GLN A 46 15.19 -9.57 -7.10
CA GLN A 46 16.48 -8.90 -7.09
C GLN A 46 16.46 -7.61 -6.26
N ALA A 47 15.73 -7.69 -5.14
CA ALA A 47 15.47 -6.57 -4.27
C ALA A 47 16.76 -6.03 -3.65
N LYS A 48 16.93 -4.72 -3.72
CA LYS A 48 18.02 -4.01 -3.06
C LYS A 48 17.56 -2.64 -2.58
N LEU A 49 18.25 -2.10 -1.59
CA LEU A 49 18.06 -0.70 -1.18
C LEU A 49 19.11 0.16 -1.88
N ASN A 50 18.70 1.29 -2.46
CA ASN A 50 19.62 2.27 -3.01
C ASN A 50 20.22 3.17 -1.92
N GLN A 51 21.01 4.18 -2.32
CA GLN A 51 21.70 5.09 -1.41
C GLN A 51 20.72 5.90 -0.53
N GLN A 52 19.51 6.14 -1.00
CA GLN A 52 18.43 6.80 -0.27
C GLN A 52 17.65 5.81 0.61
N ALA A 53 18.08 4.55 0.70
CA ALA A 53 17.37 3.47 1.37
C ALA A 53 15.96 3.26 0.83
N ASP A 54 15.79 3.42 -0.49
CA ASP A 54 14.57 3.09 -1.22
C ASP A 54 14.72 1.74 -1.92
N LEU A 55 13.65 0.96 -1.90
CA LEU A 55 13.59 -0.38 -2.48
C LEU A 55 13.53 -0.29 -4.00
N GLU A 56 14.49 -0.95 -4.64
CA GLU A 56 14.51 -1.24 -6.06
C GLU A 56 14.30 -2.74 -6.26
N ILE A 57 13.42 -3.10 -7.19
CA ILE A 57 13.17 -4.49 -7.59
C ILE A 57 13.21 -4.62 -9.11
N GLN A 58 13.52 -5.82 -9.58
CA GLN A 58 13.14 -6.28 -10.92
C GLN A 58 11.82 -7.05 -10.79
N PRO A 59 10.67 -6.47 -11.22
CA PRO A 59 9.37 -7.10 -11.03
C PRO A 59 9.30 -8.47 -11.71
N CYS A 60 8.89 -9.50 -10.96
CA CYS A 60 8.66 -10.85 -11.48
C CYS A 60 7.27 -11.38 -11.08
N PHE A 61 6.28 -10.49 -11.12
CA PHE A 61 4.88 -10.79 -10.82
C PHE A 61 4.12 -11.19 -12.08
N THR A 62 3.12 -12.06 -11.94
CA THR A 62 2.21 -12.37 -13.03
C THR A 62 1.36 -11.15 -13.38
N SER A 63 1.14 -10.92 -14.67
CA SER A 63 0.25 -9.86 -15.13
C SER A 63 -1.19 -10.09 -14.66
N ALA A 64 -1.59 -11.34 -14.39
CA ALA A 64 -2.93 -11.71 -13.93
C ALA A 64 -3.18 -11.42 -12.44
N LEU A 65 -2.21 -10.86 -11.72
CA LEU A 65 -2.29 -10.62 -10.28
C LEU A 65 -3.30 -9.51 -9.95
N GLN A 66 -4.55 -9.91 -9.69
CA GLN A 66 -5.69 -9.03 -9.47
C GLN A 66 -5.92 -8.68 -7.99
N PRO A 67 -6.72 -7.64 -7.66
CA PRO A 67 -7.01 -7.24 -6.28
C PRO A 67 -7.62 -8.33 -5.38
N ASN A 68 -8.34 -9.30 -5.93
CA ASN A 68 -8.92 -10.43 -5.18
C ASN A 68 -8.04 -11.71 -5.19
N SER A 69 -6.77 -11.61 -5.61
CA SER A 69 -5.87 -12.75 -5.65
C SER A 69 -5.63 -13.35 -4.28
N SER A 70 -5.57 -14.68 -4.19
CA SER A 70 -5.19 -15.41 -2.97
C SER A 70 -3.76 -15.13 -2.54
N PHE A 71 -2.91 -14.60 -3.43
CA PHE A 71 -1.55 -14.18 -3.09
C PHE A 71 -1.53 -13.15 -1.95
N TRP A 72 -2.45 -12.18 -1.92
CA TRP A 72 -2.44 -11.09 -0.95
C TRP A 72 -2.57 -11.55 0.51
N PRO A 73 -3.60 -12.34 0.89
CA PRO A 73 -3.69 -12.85 2.24
C PRO A 73 -2.55 -13.83 2.58
N LEU A 74 -2.10 -14.66 1.62
CA LEU A 74 -0.99 -15.58 1.84
C LEU A 74 0.31 -14.82 2.18
N PHE A 75 0.70 -13.87 1.34
CA PHE A 75 1.91 -13.07 1.55
C PHE A 75 1.82 -12.25 2.85
N SER A 76 0.66 -11.66 3.13
CA SER A 76 0.40 -10.96 4.39
C SER A 76 0.60 -11.87 5.60
N GLN A 77 0.15 -13.11 5.53
CA GLN A 77 0.34 -14.08 6.61
C GLN A 77 1.81 -14.45 6.83
N VAL A 78 2.62 -14.50 5.77
CA VAL A 78 4.09 -14.67 5.89
C VAL A 78 4.67 -13.47 6.64
N VAL A 79 4.29 -12.25 6.28
CA VAL A 79 4.77 -11.03 6.94
C VAL A 79 4.37 -11.00 8.42
N GLN A 80 3.11 -11.34 8.73
CA GLN A 80 2.62 -11.43 10.11
C GLN A 80 3.43 -12.43 10.95
N ARG A 81 3.77 -13.60 10.39
CA ARG A 81 4.61 -14.61 11.07
C ARG A 81 6.06 -14.19 11.19
N ALA A 82 6.62 -13.53 10.18
CA ALA A 82 7.99 -13.04 10.19
C ALA A 82 8.21 -11.91 11.22
N PHE A 83 7.17 -11.13 11.50
CA PHE A 83 7.22 -9.94 12.35
C PHE A 83 6.06 -9.91 13.36
N PRO A 84 5.99 -10.87 14.30
CA PRO A 84 4.86 -10.96 15.24
C PRO A 84 4.74 -9.75 16.17
N MET A 85 5.85 -9.05 16.41
CA MET A 85 5.89 -7.82 17.21
C MET A 85 5.84 -6.52 16.36
N GLY A 86 5.71 -6.65 15.04
CA GLY A 86 5.74 -5.53 14.10
C GLY A 86 7.06 -5.36 13.38
N LEU A 87 7.03 -4.56 12.31
CA LEU A 87 8.22 -4.26 11.48
C LEU A 87 9.28 -3.45 12.25
N GLY A 88 8.85 -2.69 13.26
CA GLY A 88 9.73 -1.86 14.10
C GLY A 88 10.53 -2.59 15.17
N HIS A 89 10.09 -3.80 15.50
CA HIS A 89 10.57 -4.58 16.63
C HIS A 89 11.18 -5.89 16.13
N THR A 90 12.26 -5.77 15.34
CA THR A 90 12.94 -6.90 14.72
C THR A 90 14.47 -6.74 14.78
N ALA A 91 15.17 -7.88 14.78
CA ALA A 91 16.62 -7.94 14.58
C ALA A 91 17.03 -7.89 13.08
N GLN A 92 16.06 -7.87 12.16
CA GLN A 92 16.29 -7.77 10.71
C GLN A 92 15.71 -6.45 10.13
N PRO A 93 16.30 -5.28 10.46
CA PRO A 93 15.73 -3.99 10.10
C PRO A 93 15.79 -3.67 8.60
N GLU A 94 16.72 -4.27 7.86
CA GLU A 94 16.80 -4.16 6.41
C GLU A 94 15.64 -4.89 5.74
N LEU A 95 15.42 -6.17 6.09
CA LEU A 95 14.28 -6.95 5.63
C LEU A 95 12.96 -6.23 5.93
N ALA A 96 12.77 -5.74 7.16
CA ALA A 96 11.56 -5.01 7.52
C ALA A 96 11.37 -3.73 6.68
N ARG A 97 12.45 -2.99 6.36
CA ARG A 97 12.37 -1.81 5.49
C ARG A 97 11.98 -2.20 4.07
N MET A 98 12.62 -3.21 3.48
CA MET A 98 12.28 -3.71 2.15
C MET A 98 10.82 -4.17 2.09
N ILE A 99 10.37 -4.95 3.07
CA ILE A 99 8.97 -5.41 3.15
C ILE A 99 8.01 -4.23 3.34
N HIS A 100 8.37 -3.24 4.16
CA HIS A 100 7.56 -2.04 4.29
C HIS A 100 7.44 -1.31 2.97
N GLN A 101 8.49 -1.16 2.17
CA GLN A 101 8.41 -0.44 0.89
C GLN A 101 7.83 -1.28 -0.25
N LEU A 102 7.87 -2.61 -0.16
CA LEU A 102 7.30 -3.50 -1.16
C LEU A 102 5.80 -3.26 -1.38
N ARG A 103 5.09 -2.77 -0.36
CA ARG A 103 3.66 -2.42 -0.46
C ARG A 103 3.36 -1.40 -1.57
N TYR A 104 4.27 -0.47 -1.85
CA TYR A 104 4.05 0.54 -2.91
C TYR A 104 4.10 -0.11 -4.29
N TYR A 105 4.94 -1.13 -4.48
CA TYR A 105 4.92 -1.95 -5.69
C TYR A 105 3.63 -2.77 -5.81
N PHE A 106 3.06 -3.24 -4.70
CA PHE A 106 1.75 -3.90 -4.72
C PHE A 106 0.64 -2.95 -5.16
N ASP A 107 0.68 -1.69 -4.75
CA ASP A 107 -0.28 -0.68 -5.22
C ASP A 107 -0.14 -0.48 -6.74
N VAL A 108 1.09 -0.34 -7.26
CA VAL A 108 1.36 -0.23 -8.70
C VAL A 108 0.77 -1.44 -9.46
N ILE A 109 1.02 -2.66 -8.98
CA ILE A 109 0.49 -3.88 -9.62
C ILE A 109 -1.03 -3.85 -9.71
N ASN A 110 -1.70 -3.50 -8.60
CA ASN A 110 -3.16 -3.45 -8.55
C ASN A 110 -3.75 -2.34 -9.43
N VAL A 111 -3.13 -1.16 -9.45
CA VAL A 111 -3.53 -0.03 -10.33
C VAL A 111 -3.34 -0.39 -11.79
N VAL A 112 -2.16 -0.91 -12.17
CA VAL A 112 -1.85 -1.30 -13.56
C VAL A 112 -2.77 -2.43 -14.02
N TYR A 113 -3.09 -3.39 -13.16
CA TYR A 113 -4.07 -4.43 -13.47
C TYR A 113 -5.41 -3.83 -13.88
N LEU A 114 -5.96 -2.90 -13.08
CA LEU A 114 -7.26 -2.28 -13.38
C LEU A 114 -7.22 -1.44 -14.67
N ARG A 115 -6.15 -0.65 -14.86
CA ARG A 115 -5.96 0.16 -16.07
C ARG A 115 -5.85 -0.68 -17.34
N ARG A 116 -5.14 -1.82 -17.28
CA ARG A 116 -5.03 -2.74 -18.42
C ARG A 116 -6.33 -3.51 -18.67
N ARG A 117 -7.04 -3.94 -17.62
CA ARG A 117 -8.26 -4.74 -17.72
C ARG A 117 -9.46 -3.94 -18.24
N PHE A 118 -9.51 -2.65 -17.90
CA PHE A 118 -10.58 -1.72 -18.27
C PHE A 118 -9.98 -0.46 -18.91
N PRO A 119 -9.39 -0.56 -20.12
CA PRO A 119 -8.69 0.54 -20.75
C PRO A 119 -9.63 1.70 -21.10
N ASP A 120 -10.86 1.38 -21.55
CA ASP A 120 -11.83 2.35 -22.07
C ASP A 120 -12.61 3.13 -21.00
N ALA A 121 -12.37 2.83 -19.72
CA ALA A 121 -13.03 3.54 -18.64
C ALA A 121 -12.54 4.99 -18.54
N LYS A 122 -13.49 5.92 -18.36
CA LYS A 122 -13.23 7.36 -18.33
C LYS A 122 -12.17 7.79 -17.30
N ASN A 123 -12.18 7.19 -16.11
CA ASN A 123 -11.22 7.45 -15.04
C ASN A 123 -11.05 6.20 -14.15
N ASP A 124 -10.16 6.27 -13.18
CA ASP A 124 -9.84 5.15 -12.30
C ASP A 124 -11.01 4.73 -11.39
N TRP A 125 -11.88 5.67 -11.01
CA TRP A 125 -13.13 5.36 -10.32
C TRP A 125 -14.04 4.46 -11.16
N ALA A 126 -14.23 4.82 -12.44
CA ALA A 126 -15.00 3.99 -13.37
C ALA A 126 -14.35 2.60 -13.58
N ARG A 127 -13.02 2.51 -13.59
CA ARG A 127 -12.30 1.21 -13.62
C ARG A 127 -12.59 0.37 -12.39
N LEU A 128 -12.57 0.98 -11.21
CA LEU A 128 -12.86 0.29 -9.96
C LEU A 128 -14.31 -0.22 -9.93
N LEU A 129 -15.28 0.59 -10.36
CA LEU A 129 -16.68 0.16 -10.46
C LEU A 129 -16.90 -0.94 -11.51
N ALA A 130 -16.17 -0.89 -12.64
CA ALA A 130 -16.21 -1.95 -13.64
C ALA A 130 -15.66 -3.27 -13.09
N TYR A 131 -14.58 -3.20 -12.29
CA TYR A 131 -14.03 -4.36 -11.62
C TYR A 131 -14.95 -4.89 -10.50
N ASP A 132 -15.60 -4.03 -9.72
CA ASP A 132 -16.64 -4.42 -8.74
C ASP A 132 -17.78 -5.20 -9.44
N ARG A 133 -18.26 -4.68 -10.58
CA ARG A 133 -19.30 -5.36 -11.37
C ARG A 133 -18.84 -6.72 -11.89
N TRP A 134 -17.62 -6.80 -12.41
CA TRP A 134 -17.04 -8.07 -12.84
C TRP A 134 -16.91 -9.04 -11.66
N CYS A 135 -16.42 -8.60 -10.50
CA CYS A 135 -16.31 -9.43 -9.29
C CYS A 135 -17.66 -10.00 -8.90
N HIS A 136 -18.70 -9.16 -8.84
CA HIS A 136 -20.06 -9.60 -8.55
C HIS A 136 -20.54 -10.69 -9.52
N GLN A 137 -20.28 -10.54 -10.83
CA GLN A 137 -20.64 -11.55 -11.84
C GLN A 137 -19.88 -12.87 -11.67
N GLN A 138 -18.66 -12.83 -11.13
CA GLN A 138 -17.84 -14.02 -10.86
C GLN A 138 -18.07 -14.61 -9.46
N GLY A 139 -18.98 -14.04 -8.65
CA GLY A 139 -19.16 -14.45 -7.25
C GLY A 139 -17.96 -14.11 -6.34
N LEU A 140 -17.13 -13.13 -6.75
CA LEU A 140 -15.99 -12.65 -5.98
C LEU A 140 -16.38 -11.45 -5.09
N PRO A 141 -15.66 -11.21 -3.98
CA PRO A 141 -15.88 -10.03 -3.15
C PRO A 141 -15.69 -8.72 -3.95
N VAL A 142 -16.63 -7.81 -3.78
CA VAL A 142 -16.54 -6.43 -4.27
C VAL A 142 -15.83 -5.54 -3.25
N SER A 143 -15.37 -4.37 -3.68
CA SER A 143 -14.71 -3.43 -2.79
C SER A 143 -15.65 -2.89 -1.71
N GLN A 144 -15.07 -2.57 -0.55
CA GLN A 144 -15.77 -1.97 0.57
C GLN A 144 -15.34 -0.50 0.75
N SER A 145 -16.29 0.37 1.11
CA SER A 145 -15.98 1.75 1.47
C SER A 145 -15.27 1.79 2.83
N ALA A 146 -14.28 2.68 2.98
CA ALA A 146 -13.62 2.91 4.25
C ALA A 146 -13.31 4.39 4.48
N GLY A 147 -13.01 4.74 5.73
CA GLY A 147 -12.71 6.12 6.10
C GLY A 147 -11.40 6.62 5.46
N ALA A 148 -11.50 7.61 4.58
CA ALA A 148 -10.35 8.20 3.90
C ALA A 148 -9.72 9.40 4.63
N ARG A 149 -10.20 9.77 5.83
CA ARG A 149 -9.77 10.99 6.55
C ARG A 149 -8.24 11.14 6.68
N LEU A 150 -7.52 10.05 6.94
CA LEU A 150 -6.05 10.05 7.07
C LEU A 150 -5.31 10.32 5.75
N HIS A 151 -6.04 10.25 4.63
CA HIS A 151 -5.59 10.52 3.28
C HIS A 151 -6.05 11.90 2.81
N ASN A 152 -6.56 12.77 3.67
CA ASN A 152 -6.98 14.13 3.30
C ASN A 152 -6.08 15.15 3.98
N LYS A 153 -4.77 15.07 3.74
CA LYS A 153 -3.79 15.87 4.48
C LYS A 153 -3.81 17.33 4.03
N TYR A 154 -3.47 18.20 4.96
CA TYR A 154 -3.23 19.62 4.73
C TYR A 154 -1.81 20.00 5.16
N ASP A 155 -1.32 21.09 4.59
CA ASP A 155 -0.07 21.72 4.98
C ASP A 155 -0.20 22.28 6.41
N ARG A 156 0.77 21.98 7.28
CA ARG A 156 0.72 22.34 8.71
C ARG A 156 0.80 23.84 8.96
N GLN A 157 1.51 24.58 8.11
CA GLN A 157 1.76 26.01 8.32
C GLN A 157 0.57 26.85 7.87
N THR A 158 0.09 26.57 6.66
CA THR A 158 -0.98 27.33 6.00
C THR A 158 -2.36 26.78 6.32
N GLY A 159 -2.46 25.52 6.75
CA GLY A 159 -3.74 24.84 6.95
C GLY A 159 -4.47 24.52 5.64
N ILE A 160 -3.80 24.64 4.49
CA ILE A 160 -4.39 24.45 3.16
C ILE A 160 -4.37 22.96 2.78
N PRO A 161 -5.49 22.40 2.26
CA PRO A 161 -5.52 21.02 1.75
C PRO A 161 -4.51 20.77 0.63
N ILE A 162 -3.79 19.65 0.70
CA ILE A 162 -2.80 19.26 -0.32
C ILE A 162 -3.47 18.80 -1.63
N SER A 163 -4.65 18.19 -1.52
CA SER A 163 -5.50 17.82 -2.65
C SER A 163 -6.84 18.55 -2.55
N ALA A 164 -7.41 18.90 -3.70
CA ALA A 164 -8.78 19.37 -3.75
C ALA A 164 -9.75 18.23 -3.38
N GLY A 165 -10.93 18.60 -2.87
CA GLY A 165 -11.97 17.64 -2.53
C GLY A 165 -11.59 16.71 -1.38
N TRP A 166 -12.45 15.71 -1.18
CA TRP A 166 -12.19 14.62 -0.26
C TRP A 166 -11.88 13.36 -1.03
N ASN A 167 -10.78 12.72 -0.63
CA ASN A 167 -10.36 11.47 -1.19
C ASN A 167 -11.32 10.35 -0.80
N ILE A 168 -11.46 9.38 -1.70
CA ILE A 168 -12.30 8.19 -1.54
C ILE A 168 -11.38 7.02 -1.22
N LYS A 169 -11.78 6.14 -0.29
CA LYS A 169 -11.03 4.92 0.04
C LYS A 169 -11.88 3.67 -0.21
N ARG A 170 -11.30 2.71 -0.94
CA ARG A 170 -11.90 1.41 -1.24
C ARG A 170 -10.95 0.28 -0.86
N LEU A 171 -11.49 -0.83 -0.35
CA LEU A 171 -10.72 -1.98 0.14
C LEU A 171 -11.15 -3.29 -0.53
N TYR A 172 -10.20 -4.15 -0.86
CA TYR A 172 -10.43 -5.57 -1.16
C TYR A 172 -9.73 -6.43 -0.10
N GLY A 173 -10.51 -7.22 0.63
CA GLY A 173 -10.00 -8.15 1.65
C GLY A 173 -9.14 -7.49 2.73
N PHE A 174 -9.35 -6.19 3.02
CA PHE A 174 -8.52 -5.34 3.88
C PHE A 174 -7.07 -5.10 3.40
N HIS A 175 -6.51 -5.99 2.58
CA HIS A 175 -5.12 -5.92 2.12
C HIS A 175 -4.89 -4.89 1.00
N VAL A 176 -5.69 -4.94 -0.06
CA VAL A 176 -5.54 -4.02 -1.20
C VAL A 176 -6.37 -2.78 -0.93
N GLU A 177 -5.72 -1.63 -0.93
CA GLU A 177 -6.35 -0.34 -0.70
C GLU A 177 -6.23 0.55 -1.95
N PHE A 178 -7.33 1.17 -2.36
CA PHE A 178 -7.32 2.23 -3.35
C PHE A 178 -7.73 3.54 -2.70
N ILE A 179 -6.87 4.55 -2.82
CA ILE A 179 -7.23 5.94 -2.58
C ILE A 179 -7.45 6.60 -3.92
N LEU A 180 -8.58 7.29 -4.04
CA LEU A 180 -8.87 8.10 -5.21
C LEU A 180 -8.96 9.56 -4.79
N ASP A 181 -8.49 10.45 -5.66
CA ASP A 181 -8.81 11.86 -5.55
C ASP A 181 -10.30 12.12 -5.85
N TRP A 182 -10.72 13.36 -5.64
CA TRP A 182 -12.10 13.79 -5.89
C TRP A 182 -12.53 13.70 -7.37
N ALA A 183 -11.57 13.70 -8.31
CA ALA A 183 -11.82 13.52 -9.74
C ALA A 183 -11.89 12.04 -10.14
N GLY A 184 -11.64 11.14 -9.18
CA GLY A 184 -11.69 9.70 -9.38
C GLY A 184 -10.42 9.13 -10.01
N ASN A 185 -9.25 9.75 -9.80
CA ASN A 185 -7.95 9.20 -10.19
C ASN A 185 -7.29 8.51 -9.00
N PHE A 186 -6.56 7.41 -9.23
CA PHE A 186 -5.81 6.75 -8.17
C PHE A 186 -4.67 7.64 -7.66
N LEU A 187 -4.56 7.73 -6.33
CA LEU A 187 -3.42 8.31 -5.62
C LEU A 187 -2.53 7.17 -5.11
N PHE A 188 -1.44 6.91 -5.82
CA PHE A 188 -0.45 5.88 -5.49
C PHE A 188 0.96 6.37 -5.76
N ILE A 189 1.96 5.81 -5.07
CA ILE A 189 3.36 6.04 -5.38
C ILE A 189 3.83 4.93 -6.31
N ASP A 190 4.38 5.31 -7.45
CA ASP A 190 5.16 4.41 -8.29
C ASP A 190 6.65 4.58 -7.96
N PRO A 191 7.29 3.61 -7.27
CA PRO A 191 8.69 3.73 -6.89
C PRO A 191 9.65 3.69 -8.09
N THR A 192 9.20 3.27 -9.27
CA THR A 192 10.01 3.22 -10.50
C THR A 192 10.02 4.56 -11.24
N HIS A 193 9.06 5.44 -10.94
CA HIS A 193 8.98 6.77 -11.52
C HIS A 193 9.86 7.77 -10.76
N GLN A 194 10.63 8.56 -11.52
CA GLN A 194 11.49 9.60 -10.95
C GLN A 194 10.72 10.68 -10.20
N GLN A 195 9.48 10.98 -10.61
CA GLN A 195 8.65 12.00 -9.99
C GLN A 195 7.22 11.50 -9.87
N ASN A 196 6.73 11.48 -8.62
CA ASN A 196 5.34 11.23 -8.32
C ASN A 196 4.63 12.57 -8.02
N PRO A 197 3.37 12.76 -8.40
CA PRO A 197 2.61 13.95 -8.03
C PRO A 197 2.57 14.13 -6.50
N VAL A 198 2.72 15.37 -6.02
CA VAL A 198 2.71 15.69 -4.59
C VAL A 198 1.47 15.14 -3.85
N PRO A 199 0.24 15.26 -4.39
CA PRO A 199 -0.93 14.63 -3.78
C PRO A 199 -0.80 13.12 -3.64
N ALA A 200 -0.22 12.43 -4.62
CA ALA A 200 0.00 10.99 -4.56
C ALA A 200 1.04 10.66 -3.47
N LEU A 201 2.18 11.36 -3.46
CA LEU A 201 3.23 11.18 -2.44
C LEU A 201 2.72 11.35 -1.00
N ILE A 202 1.75 12.24 -0.78
CA ILE A 202 1.26 12.62 0.55
C ILE A 202 0.01 11.82 0.95
N ASN A 203 -0.98 11.75 0.06
CA ASN A 203 -2.30 11.22 0.36
C ASN A 203 -2.49 9.76 -0.04
N THR A 204 -1.52 9.12 -0.71
CA THR A 204 -1.57 7.67 -0.95
C THR A 204 -1.81 6.89 0.34
N SER A 205 -2.49 5.76 0.22
CA SER A 205 -2.35 4.65 1.16
C SER A 205 -1.37 3.65 0.58
N SER A 206 -1.30 2.50 1.22
CA SER A 206 -0.54 1.39 0.68
C SER A 206 -1.08 0.08 1.21
N PHE A 207 -0.79 -1.01 0.50
CA PHE A 207 -1.16 -2.37 0.91
C PHE A 207 -1.01 -2.65 2.42
N ASN A 208 -2.04 -3.25 3.03
CA ASN A 208 -2.04 -3.63 4.44
C ASN A 208 -1.59 -5.08 4.63
N TYR A 209 -0.59 -5.29 5.47
CA TYR A 209 -0.17 -6.64 5.87
C TYR A 209 -1.02 -7.26 6.97
N ALA A 210 -1.86 -6.50 7.68
CA ALA A 210 -2.78 -7.05 8.69
C ALA A 210 -4.10 -7.49 8.06
N ASN A 211 -4.91 -8.25 8.81
CA ASN A 211 -6.20 -8.75 8.33
C ASN A 211 -7.39 -7.84 8.71
N ARG A 212 -7.16 -6.85 9.57
CA ARG A 212 -8.16 -5.93 10.10
C ARG A 212 -7.49 -4.73 10.78
N ASN A 213 -8.28 -3.71 11.11
CA ASN A 213 -7.80 -2.50 11.79
C ASN A 213 -7.63 -2.76 13.30
N ASP A 214 -6.52 -3.40 13.67
CA ASP A 214 -6.20 -3.79 15.05
C ASP A 214 -4.75 -3.42 15.44
N ARG A 215 -4.29 -3.95 16.58
CA ARG A 215 -2.92 -3.73 17.06
C ARG A 215 -1.86 -4.23 16.06
N GLN A 216 -2.13 -5.34 15.37
CA GLN A 216 -1.20 -5.89 14.39
C GLN A 216 -1.10 -4.96 13.18
N HIS A 217 -2.20 -4.35 12.73
CA HIS A 217 -2.17 -3.30 11.71
C HIS A 217 -1.28 -2.14 12.15
N MET A 218 -1.46 -1.64 13.37
CA MET A 218 -0.60 -0.56 13.87
C MET A 218 0.88 -0.97 13.89
N GLN A 219 1.21 -2.20 14.30
CA GLN A 219 2.58 -2.69 14.39
C GLN A 219 3.26 -2.95 13.03
N LEU A 220 2.49 -3.35 12.02
CA LEU A 220 2.99 -3.65 10.67
C LEU A 220 2.94 -2.45 9.72
N ASP A 221 2.32 -1.34 10.14
CA ASP A 221 2.12 -0.17 9.29
C ASP A 221 2.48 1.13 10.02
N VAL A 222 1.68 1.50 11.03
CA VAL A 222 1.71 2.83 11.65
C VAL A 222 2.94 3.05 12.55
N HIS A 223 3.15 2.14 13.50
CA HIS A 223 4.18 2.27 14.52
C HIS A 223 5.58 2.14 13.95
N PHE A 224 5.74 1.49 12.79
CA PHE A 224 7.02 1.41 12.11
C PHE A 224 7.65 2.77 11.77
N ASN A 225 6.81 3.80 11.65
CA ASN A 225 7.23 5.17 11.38
C ASN A 225 7.32 6.06 12.65
N SER A 226 7.15 5.50 13.85
CA SER A 226 7.17 6.24 15.11
C SER A 226 8.60 6.63 15.54
N PRO A 227 8.84 7.88 16.00
CA PRO A 227 10.13 8.30 16.55
C PRO A 227 10.62 7.47 17.74
N ALA A 228 9.70 6.81 18.46
CA ALA A 228 10.02 5.99 19.63
C ALA A 228 10.59 4.60 19.29
N GLU A 229 10.62 4.21 18.01
CA GLU A 229 11.18 2.91 17.62
C GLU A 229 12.70 2.93 17.49
N ARG A 230 13.34 1.83 17.93
CA ARG A 230 14.80 1.63 17.98
C ARG A 230 15.56 1.92 16.68
N HIS A 231 14.86 1.93 15.53
CA HIS A 231 15.47 2.00 14.20
C HIS A 231 15.20 3.32 13.49
N GLY A 232 14.95 4.39 14.27
CA GLY A 232 14.81 5.80 13.92
C GLY A 232 15.05 6.16 12.45
N ARG A 233 14.05 6.82 11.86
CA ARG A 233 13.86 7.32 10.48
C ARG A 233 12.74 6.57 9.77
N SER A 234 11.79 7.34 9.23
CA SER A 234 10.68 6.84 8.43
C SER A 234 11.18 5.87 7.35
N LYS A 235 10.36 4.88 7.05
CA LYS A 235 10.71 3.74 6.20
C LYS A 235 10.02 3.83 4.85
N ASP A 236 9.17 4.84 4.66
CA ASP A 236 8.58 5.22 3.39
C ASP A 236 9.66 5.56 2.35
N PRO A 237 9.34 5.55 1.04
CA PRO A 237 10.23 6.05 -0.01
C PRO A 237 10.69 7.49 0.26
N PHE A 238 11.92 7.81 -0.14
CA PHE A 238 12.61 9.06 0.17
C PHE A 238 11.75 10.28 -0.11
N GLN A 239 11.13 10.38 -1.30
CA GLN A 239 10.30 11.52 -1.68
C GLN A 239 9.15 11.75 -0.69
N ARG A 240 8.44 10.68 -0.30
CA ARG A 240 7.37 10.76 0.70
C ARG A 240 7.92 11.19 2.06
N ARG A 241 9.05 10.62 2.50
CA ARG A 241 9.68 10.98 3.78
C ARG A 241 10.01 12.46 3.88
N GLN A 242 10.43 13.10 2.79
CA GLN A 242 10.72 14.54 2.78
C GLN A 242 9.49 15.41 3.00
N LEU A 243 8.31 14.94 2.57
CA LEU A 243 7.07 15.72 2.61
C LEU A 243 6.26 15.50 3.90
N MET A 244 6.32 14.30 4.47
CA MET A 244 5.50 13.92 5.63
C MET A 244 5.63 14.82 6.88
N PRO A 245 6.80 15.42 7.22
CA PRO A 245 6.91 16.34 8.35
C PRO A 245 6.06 17.62 8.22
N TRP A 246 5.74 18.03 7.00
CA TRP A 246 5.09 19.31 6.70
C TRP A 246 3.56 19.21 6.64
N VAL A 247 3.01 18.00 6.75
CA VAL A 247 1.59 17.73 6.56
C VAL A 247 0.97 17.06 7.77
N GLU A 248 -0.34 17.21 7.93
CA GLU A 248 -1.10 16.47 8.92
C GLU A 248 -2.52 16.15 8.43
N ALA A 249 -3.16 15.17 9.05
CA ALA A 249 -4.50 14.74 8.72
C ALA A 249 -5.56 15.42 9.61
N PRO A 250 -6.76 15.73 9.09
CA PRO A 250 -7.86 16.33 9.85
C PRO A 250 -8.18 15.52 11.09
N LYS A 251 -8.25 16.14 12.27
CA LYS A 251 -8.73 15.46 13.48
C LYS A 251 -10.19 15.06 13.31
N LYS A 252 -10.62 13.94 13.91
CA LYS A 252 -12.01 13.44 13.79
C LYS A 252 -13.06 14.53 14.06
N ARG A 253 -12.84 15.39 15.06
CA ARG A 253 -13.75 16.49 15.45
C ARG A 253 -13.73 17.72 14.53
N GLN A 254 -12.75 17.83 13.63
CA GLN A 254 -12.50 19.03 12.82
C GLN A 254 -12.90 18.85 11.35
N ILE A 255 -13.56 17.73 11.01
CA ILE A 255 -13.94 17.41 9.64
C ILE A 255 -14.79 18.54 9.02
N TYR A 256 -15.76 19.09 9.76
CA TYR A 256 -16.62 20.18 9.28
C TYR A 256 -15.85 21.49 9.00
N GLN A 257 -14.92 21.86 9.88
CA GLN A 257 -14.07 23.04 9.68
C GLN A 257 -13.11 22.86 8.49
N ALA A 258 -12.64 21.63 8.25
CA ALA A 258 -11.83 21.33 7.08
C ALA A 258 -12.61 21.50 5.77
N TYR A 259 -13.88 21.08 5.73
CA TYR A 259 -14.78 21.35 4.58
C TYR A 259 -14.95 22.86 4.33
N GLN A 260 -15.19 23.65 5.38
CA GLN A 260 -15.35 25.10 5.26
C GLN A 260 -14.07 25.78 4.72
N ARG A 261 -12.90 25.44 5.26
CA ARG A 261 -11.61 25.99 4.77
C ARG A 261 -11.33 25.62 3.32
N GLN A 262 -11.62 24.37 2.94
CA GLN A 262 -11.46 23.92 1.56
C GLN A 262 -12.38 24.70 0.60
N PHE A 263 -13.64 24.92 1.00
CA PHE A 263 -14.58 25.71 0.22
C PHE A 263 -14.11 27.17 0.07
N SER A 264 -13.68 27.81 1.16
CA SER A 264 -13.11 29.17 1.13
C SER A 264 -11.90 29.28 0.21
N TYR A 265 -10.99 28.30 0.23
CA TYR A 265 -9.82 28.27 -0.66
C TYR A 265 -10.21 28.16 -2.14
N GLN A 266 -11.15 27.28 -2.47
CA GLN A 266 -11.65 27.15 -3.85
C GLN A 266 -12.29 28.46 -4.33
N TRP A 267 -13.06 29.10 -3.45
CA TRP A 267 -13.72 30.37 -3.75
C TRP A 267 -12.72 31.50 -4.01
N GLN A 268 -11.66 31.62 -3.21
CA GLN A 268 -10.59 32.60 -3.42
C GLN A 268 -9.85 32.44 -4.75
N ARG A 269 -9.71 31.21 -5.28
CA ARG A 269 -9.09 31.00 -6.59
C ARG A 269 -10.02 31.39 -7.74
N VAL A 270 -11.32 31.16 -7.60
CA VAL A 270 -12.32 31.54 -8.61
C VAL A 270 -12.46 33.06 -8.70
N THR A 271 -12.27 33.81 -7.61
CA THR A 271 -12.41 35.27 -7.62
C THR A 271 -11.14 36.05 -7.92
N ASN A 272 -9.98 35.39 -7.90
CA ASN A 272 -8.68 35.97 -8.23
C ASN A 272 -8.15 35.48 -9.60
N SER A 273 -9.01 34.88 -10.43
CA SER A 273 -8.77 34.55 -11.84
C SER A 273 -9.80 35.23 -12.72
#